data_AF-A0A2V2UK79-F1
#
_entry.id   AF-A0A2V2UK79-F1
#
_cell.length_a   1.000
_cell.length_b   1.000
_cell.length_c   1.000
_cell.angle_alpha   90.00
_cell.angle_beta   90.00
_cell.angle_gamma   90.00
#
_symmetry.space_group_name_H-M   'P 1'
#
loop_
_entity.id
_entity.type
_entity.pdbx_description
1 polymer ?
#
loop_
_entity_poly.entity_id
_entity_poly.type
_entity_poly.pdbx_seq_one_letter_code
_entity_poly.pdbx_strand_id
1 'polypeptide(L)'
;MWGEMPKYTRDMVFLYLISRRRNTYAVAYTYEGKRILSTYTAGNRGLKGGDRGFRSDGSTDNGHQVTSMYLNDLLPKVRELRANEGRPIGRGEKIELVVRVMGFYNGRQGAVRAVQDRANEFHVRYFEDITPIPVERAEDAARCIQVGPTVMDVVV
;
A
#
# COMPACT_ATOMS: atom_id res chain seq x y z
N MET A 1 10.68 -24.20 -7.80
CA MET A 1 11.03 -22.93 -7.12
C MET A 1 10.15 -21.76 -7.56
N TRP A 2 9.94 -21.52 -8.85
CA TRP A 2 9.16 -20.36 -9.34
C TRP A 2 7.63 -20.55 -9.43
N GLY A 3 7.09 -21.72 -9.07
CA GLY A 3 5.66 -22.01 -9.21
C GLY A 3 4.76 -21.16 -8.31
N GLU A 4 5.24 -20.84 -7.11
CA GLU A 4 4.52 -20.03 -6.09
C GLU A 4 4.93 -18.55 -6.11
N MET A 5 5.86 -18.16 -6.99
CA MET A 5 6.36 -16.79 -7.05
C MET A 5 5.39 -15.86 -7.81
N PRO A 6 5.32 -14.57 -7.43
CA PRO A 6 4.50 -13.60 -8.13
C PRO A 6 4.85 -13.52 -9.63
N LYS A 7 3.83 -13.63 -10.47
CA LYS A 7 3.92 -13.41 -11.91
C LYS A 7 3.46 -11.99 -12.21
N TYR A 8 4.41 -11.07 -12.25
CA TYR A 8 4.13 -9.68 -12.56
C TYR A 8 3.91 -9.47 -14.06
N THR A 9 3.08 -8.49 -14.39
CA THR A 9 2.91 -7.99 -15.75
C THR A 9 3.36 -6.54 -15.82
N ARG A 10 3.68 -6.06 -17.04
CA ARG A 10 4.06 -4.66 -17.30
C ARG A 10 3.00 -3.64 -16.85
N ASP A 11 1.81 -4.16 -16.64
CA ASP A 11 0.57 -3.42 -16.47
C ASP A 11 0.21 -3.18 -15.00
N MET A 12 0.93 -3.85 -14.11
CA MET A 12 0.77 -3.72 -12.67
C MET A 12 1.37 -2.42 -12.14
N VAL A 13 0.70 -1.86 -11.15
CA VAL A 13 1.18 -0.73 -10.35
C VAL A 13 1.63 -1.25 -8.99
N PHE A 14 2.85 -0.90 -8.59
CA PHE A 14 3.44 -1.30 -7.32
C PHE A 14 3.18 -0.21 -6.29
N LEU A 15 2.25 -0.45 -5.37
CA LEU A 15 1.89 0.46 -4.29
C LEU A 15 2.66 0.10 -3.02
N TYR A 16 3.52 1.01 -2.56
CA TYR A 16 4.25 0.88 -1.31
C TYR A 16 3.52 1.60 -0.18
N LEU A 17 3.15 0.86 0.85
CA LEU A 17 2.55 1.35 2.08
C LEU A 17 3.57 1.20 3.22
N ILE A 18 4.15 2.31 3.64
CA ILE A 18 5.22 2.30 4.63
C ILE A 18 4.65 2.84 5.93
N SER A 19 4.52 1.97 6.94
CA SER A 19 4.17 2.39 8.28
C SER A 19 5.42 2.56 9.14
N ARG A 20 5.53 3.70 9.81
CA ARG A 20 6.58 4.02 10.79
C ARG A 20 5.94 4.44 12.10
N ARG A 21 6.72 4.39 13.19
CA ARG A 21 6.29 4.71 14.57
C ARG A 21 5.47 6.01 14.69
N ARG A 22 5.82 7.04 13.92
CA ARG A 22 5.20 8.37 13.97
C ARG A 22 4.79 8.88 12.59
N ASN A 23 4.69 8.03 11.58
CA ASN A 23 4.32 8.49 10.23
C ASN A 23 3.87 7.32 9.36
N THR A 24 3.04 7.59 8.36
CA THR A 24 2.66 6.63 7.32
C THR A 24 2.85 7.27 5.96
N TYR A 25 3.29 6.48 4.98
CA TYR A 25 3.63 6.92 3.63
C TYR A 25 2.92 6.02 2.62
N ALA A 26 2.49 6.62 1.52
CA ALA A 26 2.00 5.93 0.32
C ALA A 26 2.75 6.44 -0.92
N VAL A 27 3.20 5.52 -1.78
CA VAL A 27 3.84 5.85 -3.06
C VAL A 27 3.67 4.69 -4.04
N ALA A 28 3.49 4.99 -5.33
CA ALA A 28 3.28 4.02 -6.38
C ALA A 28 4.28 4.18 -7.54
N TYR A 29 4.63 3.05 -8.14
CA TYR A 29 5.57 2.92 -9.25
C TYR A 29 4.97 2.07 -10.36
N THR A 30 5.39 2.32 -11.60
CA THR A 30 5.15 1.41 -12.73
C THR A 30 6.01 0.15 -12.59
N TYR A 31 5.72 -0.87 -13.39
CA TYR A 31 6.52 -2.09 -13.48
C TYR A 31 8.01 -1.81 -13.75
N GLU A 32 8.33 -0.82 -14.58
CA GLU A 32 9.70 -0.41 -14.90
C GLU A 32 10.36 0.45 -13.81
N GLY A 33 9.70 0.64 -12.66
CA GLY A 33 10.24 1.42 -11.54
C GLY A 33 10.12 2.93 -11.68
N LYS A 34 9.31 3.43 -12.62
CA LYS A 34 9.05 4.88 -12.75
C LYS A 34 8.02 5.31 -11.71
N ARG A 35 8.33 6.37 -10.95
CA ARG A 35 7.42 6.92 -9.93
C ARG A 35 6.22 7.61 -10.59
N ILE A 36 5.00 7.32 -10.13
CA ILE A 36 3.76 7.85 -10.72
C ILE A 36 3.37 9.20 -10.12
N LEU A 37 3.35 9.30 -8.79
CA LEU A 37 3.09 10.53 -8.03
C LEU A 37 4.16 10.75 -6.98
N SER A 38 4.27 11.98 -6.48
CA SER A 38 5.09 12.27 -5.29
C SER A 38 4.58 11.51 -4.07
N THR A 39 5.47 11.19 -3.13
CA THR A 39 5.12 10.45 -1.92
C THR A 39 4.14 11.22 -1.05
N TYR A 40 3.03 10.60 -0.66
CA TYR A 40 2.11 11.17 0.33
C TYR A 40 2.48 10.67 1.71
N THR A 41 2.45 11.56 2.69
CA THR A 41 2.82 11.27 4.07
C THR A 41 1.81 11.93 5.00
N ALA A 42 1.65 11.40 6.22
CA ALA A 42 0.77 12.07 7.18
C ALA A 42 1.23 13.51 7.47
N GLY A 43 2.54 13.77 7.41
CA GLY A 43 3.10 15.13 7.58
C GLY A 43 2.74 16.09 6.45
N ASN A 44 3.06 15.73 5.19
CA ASN A 44 2.82 16.62 4.03
C ASN A 44 1.34 16.72 3.63
N ARG A 45 0.46 15.95 4.27
CA ARG A 45 -1.01 16.06 4.14
C ARG A 45 -1.66 16.82 5.29
N GLY A 46 -0.86 17.41 6.20
CA GLY A 46 -1.39 18.18 7.32
C GLY A 46 -2.08 17.34 8.40
N LEU A 47 -1.86 16.02 8.43
CA LEU A 47 -2.47 15.10 9.40
C LEU A 47 -1.65 14.97 10.70
N LYS A 48 -0.68 15.86 10.88
CA LYS A 48 0.24 15.92 12.02
C LYS A 48 0.30 17.33 12.56
N GLY A 49 0.73 17.45 13.83
CA GLY A 49 1.11 18.73 14.41
C GLY A 49 -0.04 19.54 15.03
N GLY A 50 -1.17 18.91 15.33
CA GLY A 50 -2.25 19.50 16.13
C GLY A 50 -2.24 19.04 17.60
N ASP A 51 -3.29 19.43 18.35
CA ASP A 51 -3.42 19.22 19.80
C ASP A 51 -3.37 17.75 20.26
N ARG A 52 -3.62 16.81 19.35
CA ARG A 52 -3.58 15.36 19.61
C ARG A 52 -2.16 14.85 19.92
N GLY A 53 -1.12 15.61 19.56
CA GLY A 53 0.28 15.34 19.87
C GLY A 53 0.89 14.16 19.11
N PHE A 54 2.20 13.96 19.29
CA PHE A 54 2.99 13.01 18.49
C PHE A 54 2.56 11.54 18.61
N ARG A 55 1.83 11.17 19.68
CA ARG A 55 1.42 9.78 19.95
C ARG A 55 0.40 9.31 18.92
N SER A 56 -0.41 10.22 18.38
CA SER A 56 -1.39 9.92 17.33
C SER A 56 -0.83 10.06 15.91
N ASP A 57 0.36 10.62 15.70
CA ASP A 57 0.89 10.90 14.36
C ASP A 57 1.01 9.65 13.47
N GLY A 58 1.31 8.50 14.08
CA GLY A 58 1.41 7.19 13.43
C GLY A 58 0.16 6.31 13.59
N SER A 59 -1.00 6.90 13.86
CA SER A 59 -2.24 6.16 14.11
C SER A 59 -2.74 5.40 12.88
N THR A 60 -3.62 4.43 13.13
CA THR A 60 -4.40 3.70 12.12
C THR A 60 -5.16 4.67 11.23
N ASP A 61 -5.85 5.66 11.80
CA ASP A 61 -6.65 6.63 11.05
C ASP A 61 -5.80 7.48 10.10
N ASN A 62 -4.64 7.95 10.56
CA ASN A 62 -3.71 8.68 9.70
C ASN A 62 -3.20 7.80 8.54
N GLY A 63 -2.96 6.52 8.79
CA GLY A 63 -2.62 5.56 7.74
C GLY A 63 -3.72 5.39 6.69
N HIS A 64 -4.98 5.32 7.14
CA HIS A 64 -6.15 5.25 6.26
C HIS A 64 -6.32 6.52 5.42
N GLN A 65 -6.24 7.69 6.06
CA GLN A 65 -6.42 8.98 5.39
C GLN A 65 -5.34 9.24 4.33
N VAL A 66 -4.04 9.07 4.65
CA VAL A 66 -2.94 9.26 3.69
C VAL A 66 -3.13 8.37 2.46
N THR A 67 -3.48 7.11 2.68
CA THR A 67 -3.61 6.13 1.60
C THR A 67 -4.85 6.42 0.76
N SER A 68 -5.97 6.77 1.38
CA SER A 68 -7.20 7.17 0.67
C SER A 68 -6.96 8.40 -0.21
N MET A 69 -6.29 9.43 0.32
CA MET A 69 -5.91 10.61 -0.47
C MET A 69 -5.01 10.23 -1.64
N TYR A 70 -4.03 9.35 -1.42
CA TYR A 70 -3.11 8.91 -2.47
C TYR A 70 -3.82 8.15 -3.58
N LEU A 71 -4.71 7.21 -3.24
CA LEU A 71 -5.44 6.40 -4.21
C LEU A 71 -6.40 7.24 -5.08
N ASN A 72 -7.06 8.24 -4.47
CA ASN A 72 -7.94 9.16 -5.19
C ASN A 72 -7.18 9.92 -6.29
N ASP A 73 -5.94 10.35 -6.03
CA ASP A 73 -5.11 11.06 -7.02
C ASP A 73 -4.39 10.09 -7.97
N LEU A 74 -4.11 8.86 -7.52
CA LEU A 74 -3.43 7.84 -8.31
C LEU A 74 -4.27 7.36 -9.49
N LEU A 75 -5.56 7.11 -9.26
CA LEU A 75 -6.48 6.58 -10.28
C LEU A 75 -6.48 7.40 -11.59
N PRO A 76 -6.75 8.72 -11.58
CA PRO A 76 -6.71 9.52 -12.80
C PRO A 76 -5.31 9.55 -13.42
N LYS A 77 -4.24 9.56 -12.60
CA LYS A 77 -2.87 9.63 -13.14
C LYS A 77 -2.47 8.35 -13.87
N VAL A 78 -2.86 7.18 -13.36
CA VAL A 78 -2.61 5.91 -14.04
C VAL A 78 -3.37 5.85 -15.36
N ARG A 79 -4.63 6.31 -15.40
CA ARG A 79 -5.42 6.38 -16.64
C ARG A 79 -4.76 7.28 -17.70
N GLU A 80 -4.25 8.43 -17.28
CA GLU A 80 -3.51 9.35 -18.16
C GLU A 80 -2.24 8.69 -18.74
N LEU A 81 -1.42 8.07 -17.89
CA LEU A 81 -0.20 7.37 -18.33
C LEU A 81 -0.52 6.27 -19.34
N ARG A 82 -1.55 5.48 -19.06
CA ARG A 82 -2.00 4.38 -19.93
C ARG A 82 -2.52 4.86 -21.27
N ALA A 83 -3.28 5.95 -21.28
CA ALA A 83 -3.74 6.58 -22.51
C ALA A 83 -2.56 7.10 -23.36
N ASN A 84 -1.56 7.73 -22.74
CA ASN A 84 -0.37 8.23 -23.43
C ASN A 84 0.48 7.11 -24.05
N GLU A 85 0.38 5.89 -23.53
CA GLU A 85 1.06 4.70 -24.05
C GLU A 85 0.22 3.94 -25.09
N GLY A 86 -0.93 4.49 -25.52
CA GLY A 86 -1.84 3.86 -26.49
C GLY A 86 -2.61 2.67 -25.93
N ARG A 87 -2.69 2.53 -24.60
CA ARG A 87 -3.33 1.40 -23.90
C ARG A 87 -4.36 1.92 -22.89
N PRO A 88 -5.39 2.66 -23.32
CA PRO A 88 -6.35 3.28 -22.41
C PRO A 88 -7.10 2.24 -21.59
N ILE A 89 -7.33 2.55 -20.31
CA ILE A 89 -8.11 1.69 -19.40
C ILE A 89 -9.60 1.81 -19.79
N GLY A 90 -10.21 0.68 -20.08
CA GLY A 90 -11.61 0.59 -20.47
C GLY A 90 -12.59 0.91 -19.34
N ARG A 91 -13.86 1.10 -19.69
CA ARG A 91 -14.92 1.28 -18.69
C ARG A 91 -15.10 -0.01 -17.88
N GLY A 92 -15.02 0.10 -16.56
CA GLY A 92 -15.16 -1.04 -15.64
C GLY A 92 -13.89 -1.89 -15.47
N GLU A 93 -12.82 -1.56 -16.19
CA GLU A 93 -11.52 -2.19 -15.99
C GLU A 93 -10.85 -1.65 -14.71
N LYS A 94 -10.30 -2.58 -13.92
CA LYS A 94 -9.65 -2.28 -12.65
C LYS A 94 -8.13 -2.19 -12.85
N ILE A 95 -7.48 -1.32 -12.10
CA ILE A 95 -6.02 -1.25 -12.08
C ILE A 95 -5.48 -2.40 -11.25
N GLU A 96 -4.60 -3.22 -11.82
CA GLU A 96 -3.90 -4.28 -11.08
C GLU A 96 -2.86 -3.68 -10.14
N LEU A 97 -3.00 -3.96 -8.85
CA LEU A 97 -2.06 -3.52 -7.80
C LEU A 97 -1.24 -4.69 -7.26
N VAL A 98 0.05 -4.42 -7.06
CA VAL A 98 0.91 -5.15 -6.14
C VAL A 98 1.09 -4.29 -4.90
N VAL A 99 0.52 -4.70 -3.77
CA VAL A 99 0.59 -3.94 -2.52
C VAL A 99 1.80 -4.44 -1.73
N ARG A 100 2.80 -3.58 -1.58
CA ARG A 100 4.02 -3.84 -0.82
C ARG A 100 3.99 -3.08 0.50
N VAL A 101 3.98 -3.79 1.62
CA VAL A 101 3.86 -3.19 2.93
C VAL A 101 5.19 -3.25 3.67
N MET A 102 5.54 -2.16 4.35
CA MET A 102 6.65 -2.13 5.30
C MET A 102 6.18 -1.66 6.67
N GLY A 103 6.74 -2.29 7.69
CA GLY A 103 6.62 -1.89 9.08
C GLY A 103 5.55 -2.66 9.85
N PHE A 104 5.81 -2.78 11.15
CA PHE A 104 4.92 -3.42 12.13
C PHE A 104 4.13 -2.39 12.96
N TYR A 105 3.94 -1.17 12.44
CA TYR A 105 3.32 -0.06 13.17
C TYR A 105 1.84 0.12 12.81
N ASN A 106 1.09 0.79 13.69
CA ASN A 106 -0.38 0.90 13.65
C ASN A 106 -0.94 1.42 12.31
N GLY A 107 -0.28 2.40 11.69
CA GLY A 107 -0.70 2.98 10.42
C GLY A 107 -0.86 1.95 9.28
N ARG A 108 -0.22 0.77 9.38
CA ARG A 108 -0.37 -0.33 8.44
C ARG A 108 -1.82 -0.77 8.26
N GLN A 109 -2.55 -0.97 9.37
CA GLN A 109 -3.91 -1.50 9.34
C GLN A 109 -4.84 -0.57 8.56
N GLY A 110 -4.75 0.73 8.86
CA GLY A 110 -5.57 1.74 8.16
C GLY A 110 -5.19 1.89 6.69
N ALA A 111 -3.89 1.84 6.38
CA ALA A 111 -3.42 1.91 5.00
C ALA A 111 -3.93 0.74 4.14
N VAL A 112 -3.87 -0.49 4.66
CA VAL A 112 -4.40 -1.67 3.95
C VAL A 112 -5.92 -1.60 3.81
N ARG A 113 -6.63 -1.16 4.85
CA ARG A 113 -8.09 -0.96 4.80
C ARG A 113 -8.49 0.04 3.71
N ALA A 114 -7.76 1.15 3.56
CA ALA A 114 -8.04 2.13 2.52
C ALA A 114 -7.93 1.57 1.09
N VAL A 115 -7.04 0.60 0.86
CA VAL A 115 -6.96 -0.12 -0.42
C VAL A 115 -8.20 -1.00 -0.61
N GLN A 116 -8.62 -1.71 0.42
CA GLN A 116 -9.81 -2.57 0.39
C GLN A 116 -11.09 -1.76 0.09
N ASP A 117 -11.22 -0.56 0.66
CA ASP A 117 -12.33 0.37 0.42
C ASP A 117 -12.41 0.85 -1.06
N ARG A 118 -11.40 0.53 -1.89
CA ARG A 118 -11.32 0.88 -3.31
C ARG A 118 -11.28 -0.35 -4.23
N ALA A 119 -11.79 -1.49 -3.77
CA ALA A 119 -11.85 -2.75 -4.53
C ALA A 119 -12.66 -2.67 -5.85
N ASN A 120 -13.46 -1.62 -6.04
CA ASN A 120 -14.18 -1.37 -7.29
C ASN A 120 -13.29 -0.78 -8.39
N GLU A 121 -12.19 -0.14 -8.02
CA GLU A 121 -11.27 0.56 -8.94
C GLU A 121 -9.93 -0.15 -9.06
N PHE A 122 -9.48 -0.78 -7.97
CA PHE A 122 -8.22 -1.49 -7.88
C PHE A 122 -8.45 -2.97 -7.62
N HIS A 123 -7.67 -3.81 -8.31
CA HIS A 123 -7.62 -5.25 -8.07
C HIS A 123 -6.25 -5.61 -7.51
N VAL A 124 -6.20 -5.99 -6.23
CA VAL A 124 -4.95 -6.43 -5.60
C VAL A 124 -4.63 -7.84 -6.07
N ARG A 125 -3.56 -7.97 -6.88
CA ARG A 125 -3.07 -9.25 -7.40
C ARG A 125 -2.15 -9.96 -6.42
N TYR A 126 -1.24 -9.20 -5.82
CA TYR A 126 -0.27 -9.70 -4.85
C TYR A 126 -0.21 -8.75 -3.66
N PHE A 127 -0.09 -9.33 -2.47
CA PHE A 127 0.14 -8.62 -1.23
C PHE A 127 1.45 -9.12 -0.64
N GLU A 128 2.44 -8.23 -0.52
CA GLU A 128 3.81 -8.57 -0.18
C GLU A 128 4.24 -7.77 1.04
N ASP A 129 4.70 -8.46 2.09
CA ASP A 129 5.36 -7.81 3.21
C ASP A 129 6.87 -7.79 2.96
N ILE A 130 7.40 -6.59 2.77
CA ILE A 130 8.83 -6.35 2.49
C ILE A 130 9.49 -5.66 3.70
N THR A 131 8.95 -5.85 4.90
CA THR A 131 9.50 -5.27 6.11
C THR A 131 10.92 -5.79 6.35
N PRO A 132 11.93 -4.91 6.49
CA PRO A 132 13.30 -5.35 6.72
C PRO A 132 13.41 -6.06 8.07
N ILE A 133 13.96 -7.28 8.06
CA ILE A 133 14.25 -8.07 9.24
C ILE A 133 15.78 -8.02 9.47
N PRO A 134 16.26 -7.44 10.59
CA PRO A 134 17.68 -7.49 10.92
C PRO A 134 18.14 -8.94 11.08
N VAL A 135 19.26 -9.30 10.43
CA VAL A 135 19.73 -10.69 10.33
C VAL A 135 19.98 -11.33 11.70
N GLU A 136 20.42 -10.54 12.70
CA GLU A 136 20.62 -10.96 14.08
C GLU A 136 19.32 -11.34 14.83
N ARG A 137 18.15 -10.96 14.30
CA ARG A 137 16.83 -11.15 14.92
C ARG A 137 15.85 -11.92 14.04
N ALA A 138 16.34 -12.61 13.00
CA ALA A 138 15.48 -13.28 12.03
C ALA A 138 14.64 -14.41 12.65
N GLU A 139 15.18 -15.13 13.63
CA GLU A 139 14.48 -16.20 14.34
C GLU A 139 13.31 -15.69 15.21
N ASP A 140 13.47 -14.52 15.84
CA ASP A 140 12.43 -13.89 16.67
C ASP A 140 11.32 -13.22 15.83
N ALA A 141 11.68 -12.61 14.70
CA ALA A 141 10.74 -11.91 13.82
C ALA A 141 9.76 -12.87 13.13
N ALA A 142 10.21 -14.08 12.77
CA ALA A 142 9.36 -15.11 12.16
C ALA A 142 8.21 -15.52 13.10
N ARG A 143 8.45 -15.54 14.42
CA ARG A 143 7.41 -15.82 15.42
C ARG A 143 6.37 -14.71 15.51
N CYS A 144 6.76 -13.43 15.42
CA CYS A 144 5.82 -12.31 15.46
C CYS A 144 4.88 -12.23 14.24
N ILE A 145 5.33 -12.69 13.07
CA ILE A 145 4.50 -12.74 11.85
C ILE A 145 3.40 -13.83 11.97
N GLN A 146 3.66 -14.90 12.71
CA GLN A 146 2.70 -16.00 12.92
C GLN A 146 1.61 -15.73 13.97
N VAL A 147 1.68 -14.63 14.73
CA VAL A 147 0.69 -14.31 15.79
C VAL A 147 -0.39 -13.30 15.35
N GLY A 148 -0.44 -12.94 14.07
CA GLY A 148 -1.60 -12.24 13.49
C GLY A 148 -2.75 -13.23 13.29
N PRO A 149 -4.00 -12.90 13.64
CA PRO A 149 -5.07 -13.87 13.54
C PRO A 149 -5.28 -14.22 12.06
N THR A 150 -5.19 -15.51 11.78
CA THR A 150 -5.87 -16.16 10.65
C THR A 150 -7.35 -15.81 10.72
N VAL A 151 -7.74 -14.73 10.04
CA VAL A 151 -9.14 -14.48 9.68
C VAL A 151 -9.15 -14.17 8.18
N MET A 152 -9.00 -15.23 7.40
CA MET A 152 -9.71 -15.36 6.14
C MET A 152 -10.74 -16.46 6.33
N ASP A 153 -11.88 -16.09 6.88
CA ASP A 153 -13.14 -16.76 6.57
C ASP A 153 -13.98 -15.73 5.81
N VAL A 154 -13.74 -15.67 4.50
CA VAL A 154 -14.74 -15.17 3.54
C VAL A 154 -15.68 -16.34 3.32
N VAL A 155 -16.77 -16.37 4.09
CA VAL A 155 -17.91 -17.24 3.78
C VAL A 155 -18.68 -16.60 2.62
N VAL A 156 -18.98 -17.47 1.65
CA VAL A 156 -19.74 -17.30 0.41
C VAL A 156 -21.08 -16.58 0.62
#